data_AF-A0A2U2S1Q6-F1
#
_entry.id   AF-A0A2U2S1Q6-F1
#
_cell.length_a   1.000
_cell.length_b   1.000
_cell.length_c   1.000
_cell.angle_alpha   90.00
_cell.angle_beta   90.00
_cell.angle_gamma   90.00
#
_symmetry.space_group_name_H-M   'P 1'
#
loop_
_entity.id
_entity.type
_entity.pdbx_description
1 polymer ?
#
loop_
_entity_poly.entity_id
_entity_poly.type
_entity_poly.pdbx_seq_one_letter_code
_entity_poly.pdbx_strand_id
1 'polypeptide(L)'
;MRRDADMRNSLRFFFSVPLVLLWLSVSVVSALGNSLPAADDVTRGALLYDKWYAALGQPAPEGDMPLWSAQTTNTRSGPDTWRCVECHGWDYKGKDGAYGSGSHYTGFPGVFGTQADVVAVLKGATDPGHDFSAYLDETSMKQVAAFLQSGLIDDSEYIDTVTLKTKGGDPAKGKTLYEANCASCHGLDGAKIIFRTEGINETLGAVANRDPYRFLHRTRFGVAGTQMPIGRDLGWTPKDGVDVLAYVQSLPTGSEAQQPSNVGQDSGASPQVGGPPAGVAGGILTGILAFLGTFGVSAFFLFGLVVLGFLVVWALRSRK
;
A
#
# COMPACT_ATOMS: atom_id res chain seq x y z
N MET A 1 -23.32 3.89 87.72
CA MET A 1 -23.57 2.60 88.41
C MET A 1 -24.07 1.61 87.36
N ARG A 2 -23.53 0.38 87.40
CA ARG A 2 -23.91 -0.85 86.68
C ARG A 2 -25.31 -0.86 86.00
N ARG A 3 -25.42 -1.17 84.71
CA ARG A 3 -25.46 -2.52 84.05
C ARG A 3 -26.91 -2.96 83.85
N ASP A 4 -27.10 -3.77 82.80
CA ASP A 4 -28.24 -4.66 82.54
C ASP A 4 -29.51 -4.01 81.96
N ALA A 5 -30.37 -4.67 81.21
CA ALA A 5 -30.31 -5.78 80.25
C ALA A 5 -31.77 -5.90 79.76
N ASP A 6 -31.94 -6.01 78.45
CA ASP A 6 -32.89 -6.87 77.74
C ASP A 6 -34.25 -7.20 78.40
N MET A 7 -35.36 -6.77 77.80
CA MET A 7 -36.55 -7.63 77.72
C MET A 7 -37.59 -7.22 76.67
N ARG A 8 -37.68 -8.06 75.63
CA ARG A 8 -38.90 -8.79 75.21
C ARG A 8 -40.14 -8.01 74.71
N ASN A 9 -40.39 -8.25 73.42
CA ASN A 9 -41.45 -9.15 72.93
C ASN A 9 -42.77 -8.54 72.41
N SER A 10 -43.10 -9.03 71.20
CA SER A 10 -44.44 -9.33 70.69
C SER A 10 -45.37 -8.23 70.18
N LEU A 11 -45.47 -8.25 68.84
CA LEU A 11 -46.70 -8.48 68.07
C LEU A 11 -47.80 -7.41 68.17
N ARG A 12 -48.06 -6.73 67.04
CA ARG A 12 -49.29 -6.95 66.26
C ARG A 12 -49.22 -6.24 64.90
N PHE A 13 -49.40 -7.06 63.87
CA PHE A 13 -49.68 -6.69 62.49
C PHE A 13 -50.92 -5.77 62.41
N PHE A 14 -50.96 -4.82 61.46
CA PHE A 14 -51.60 -4.98 60.14
C PHE A 14 -51.95 -3.63 59.46
N PHE A 15 -51.68 -3.57 58.14
CA PHE A 15 -52.19 -2.65 57.10
C PHE A 15 -51.78 -1.16 57.22
N SER A 16 -51.30 -0.45 56.20
CA SER A 16 -51.53 -0.55 54.75
C SER A 16 -50.67 0.47 53.98
N VAL A 17 -50.42 0.18 52.70
CA VAL A 17 -49.95 1.06 51.59
C VAL A 17 -48.42 1.15 51.36
N PRO A 18 -47.86 0.40 50.39
CA PRO A 18 -46.56 0.68 49.81
C PRO A 18 -46.68 1.45 48.48
N LEU A 19 -45.52 1.98 48.02
CA LEU A 19 -45.18 2.17 46.61
C LEU A 19 -45.53 3.52 45.95
N VAL A 20 -44.98 4.61 46.46
CA VAL A 20 -44.60 5.76 45.61
C VAL A 20 -43.28 6.28 46.17
N LEU A 21 -42.15 5.94 45.52
CA LEU A 21 -40.83 6.62 45.58
C LEU A 21 -39.69 5.65 45.17
N LEU A 22 -39.70 5.15 43.93
CA LEU A 22 -38.48 4.60 43.32
C LEU A 22 -38.49 4.67 41.79
N TRP A 23 -38.89 5.81 41.23
CA TRP A 23 -38.75 6.09 39.79
C TRP A 23 -38.28 7.53 39.60
N LEU A 24 -37.11 7.85 40.15
CA LEU A 24 -36.26 8.91 39.60
C LEU A 24 -35.30 8.21 38.64
N SER A 25 -35.84 8.05 37.44
CA SER A 25 -35.22 7.55 36.23
C SER A 25 -33.83 8.16 36.03
N VAL A 26 -32.83 7.28 36.03
CA VAL A 26 -31.55 7.49 35.36
C VAL A 26 -31.85 7.77 33.89
N SER A 27 -31.86 9.04 33.51
CA SER A 27 -32.05 9.48 32.13
C SER A 27 -31.26 10.77 31.98
N VAL A 28 -29.96 10.63 31.72
CA VAL A 28 -29.16 11.36 30.71
C VAL A 28 -27.74 10.74 30.75
N VAL A 29 -27.56 9.60 30.08
CA VAL A 29 -26.29 9.26 29.40
C VAL A 29 -26.67 8.59 28.08
N SER A 30 -27.27 9.38 27.20
CA SER A 30 -27.32 9.09 25.77
C SER A 30 -26.62 10.23 25.06
N ALA A 31 -25.33 10.37 25.34
CA ALA A 31 -24.40 11.07 24.47
C ALA A 31 -23.65 9.98 23.71
N LEU A 32 -24.03 9.79 22.45
CA LEU A 32 -23.32 9.13 21.34
C LEU A 32 -22.06 8.36 21.76
N GLY A 33 -22.23 7.07 22.02
CA GLY A 33 -21.12 6.15 22.21
C GLY A 33 -20.39 5.89 20.90
N ASN A 34 -19.52 6.80 20.48
CA ASN A 34 -18.36 6.43 19.67
C ASN A 34 -17.28 5.97 20.65
N SER A 35 -17.39 4.72 21.13
CA SER A 35 -16.19 4.06 21.67
C SER A 35 -15.14 4.07 20.57
N LEU A 36 -13.92 4.51 20.89
CA LEU A 36 -12.79 4.37 19.97
C LEU A 36 -12.73 2.92 19.48
N PRO A 37 -12.46 2.67 18.18
CA PRO A 37 -12.33 1.31 17.70
C PRO A 37 -11.28 0.57 18.51
N ALA A 38 -11.52 -0.71 18.78
CA ALA A 38 -10.51 -1.53 19.43
C ALA A 38 -9.27 -1.63 18.52
N ALA A 39 -8.08 -1.78 19.11
CA ALA A 39 -6.83 -1.74 18.35
C ALA A 39 -6.75 -2.85 17.29
N ASP A 40 -7.39 -3.99 17.55
CA ASP A 40 -7.58 -5.10 16.63
C ASP A 40 -8.47 -4.74 15.43
N ASP A 41 -9.55 -3.96 15.63
CA ASP A 41 -10.43 -3.51 14.55
C ASP A 41 -9.70 -2.63 13.52
N VAL A 42 -8.80 -1.75 13.98
CA VAL A 42 -7.98 -0.89 13.09
C VAL A 42 -7.05 -1.75 12.24
N THR A 43 -6.33 -2.68 12.86
CA THR A 43 -5.42 -3.59 12.15
C THR A 43 -6.20 -4.49 11.18
N ARG A 44 -7.36 -5.01 11.60
CA ARG A 44 -8.22 -5.84 10.75
C ARG A 44 -8.76 -5.06 9.55
N GLY A 45 -9.19 -3.82 9.77
CA GLY A 45 -9.63 -2.91 8.71
C GLY A 45 -8.55 -2.58 7.69
N ALA A 46 -7.30 -2.40 8.14
CA ALA A 46 -6.17 -2.17 7.24
C ALA A 46 -5.87 -3.37 6.34
N LEU A 47 -5.91 -4.59 6.89
CA LEU A 47 -5.77 -5.83 6.10
C LEU A 47 -6.89 -5.97 5.07
N LEU A 48 -8.12 -5.60 5.45
CA LEU A 48 -9.26 -5.57 4.52
C LEU A 48 -9.04 -4.54 3.41
N TYR A 49 -8.54 -3.35 3.73
CA TYR A 49 -8.21 -2.31 2.75
C TYR A 49 -7.13 -2.74 1.73
N ASP A 50 -6.08 -3.45 2.17
CA ASP A 50 -5.07 -4.03 1.25
C ASP A 50 -5.70 -5.05 0.30
N LYS A 51 -6.32 -6.09 0.87
CA LYS A 51 -6.83 -7.23 0.12
C LYS A 51 -7.85 -8.03 0.94
N TRP A 52 -9.08 -7.54 1.01
CA TRP A 52 -10.14 -8.11 1.83
C TRP A 52 -10.36 -9.61 1.64
N TYR A 53 -10.39 -10.10 0.41
CA TYR A 53 -10.65 -11.51 0.14
C TYR A 53 -9.55 -12.40 0.74
N ALA A 54 -8.28 -11.99 0.67
CA ALA A 54 -7.18 -12.71 1.33
C ALA A 54 -7.24 -12.59 2.86
N ALA A 55 -7.64 -11.44 3.40
CA ALA A 55 -7.80 -11.25 4.85
C ALA A 55 -8.96 -12.10 5.42
N LEU A 56 -9.99 -12.37 4.62
CA LEU A 56 -11.12 -13.24 4.96
C LEU A 56 -10.90 -14.72 4.58
N GLY A 57 -9.80 -15.06 3.90
CA GLY A 57 -9.55 -16.42 3.40
C GLY A 57 -10.54 -16.85 2.31
N GLN A 58 -11.12 -15.90 1.58
CA GLN A 58 -12.09 -16.10 0.52
C GLN A 58 -11.40 -16.04 -0.86
N PRO A 59 -11.95 -16.73 -1.88
CA PRO A 59 -11.54 -16.49 -3.25
C PRO A 59 -11.86 -15.06 -3.66
N ALA A 60 -11.04 -14.48 -4.54
CA ALA A 60 -11.39 -13.21 -5.16
C ALA A 60 -12.65 -13.38 -6.02
N PRO A 61 -13.52 -12.34 -6.13
CA PRO A 61 -14.66 -12.40 -7.03
C PRO A 61 -14.23 -12.60 -8.48
N GLU A 62 -15.12 -13.23 -9.26
CA GLU A 62 -14.93 -13.35 -10.70
C GLU A 62 -15.17 -12.00 -11.39
N GLY A 63 -14.38 -11.73 -12.44
CA GLY A 63 -14.47 -10.50 -13.22
C GLY A 63 -13.95 -9.26 -12.51
N ASP A 64 -14.16 -8.11 -13.14
CA ASP A 64 -13.78 -6.81 -12.61
C ASP A 64 -14.83 -6.30 -11.61
N MET A 65 -14.37 -5.51 -10.64
CA MET A 65 -15.23 -4.77 -9.74
C MET A 65 -16.14 -3.83 -10.55
N PRO A 66 -17.47 -3.78 -10.32
CA PRO A 66 -18.41 -3.07 -11.20
C PRO A 66 -18.04 -1.61 -11.50
N LEU A 67 -17.62 -0.85 -10.47
CA LEU A 67 -17.21 0.55 -10.62
C LEU A 67 -15.92 0.72 -11.45
N TRP A 68 -15.13 -0.33 -11.65
CA TRP A 68 -13.89 -0.27 -12.44
C TRP A 68 -14.13 0.22 -13.87
N SER A 69 -15.30 -0.05 -14.44
CA SER A 69 -15.70 0.41 -15.77
C SER A 69 -15.85 1.94 -15.91
N ALA A 70 -15.89 2.68 -14.79
CA ALA A 70 -15.97 4.14 -14.79
C ALA A 70 -14.62 4.83 -15.10
N GLN A 71 -13.53 4.06 -15.21
CA GLN A 71 -12.22 4.55 -15.58
C GLN A 71 -11.62 3.73 -16.75
N THR A 72 -10.68 4.31 -17.48
CA THR A 72 -10.00 3.66 -18.62
C THR A 72 -8.47 3.80 -18.60
N THR A 73 -7.93 4.37 -17.53
CA THR A 73 -6.51 4.73 -17.41
C THR A 73 -5.66 3.63 -16.77
N ASN A 74 -6.22 2.88 -15.82
CA ASN A 74 -5.59 1.73 -15.19
C ASN A 74 -6.05 0.45 -15.90
N THR A 75 -5.10 -0.30 -16.46
CA THR A 75 -5.35 -1.48 -17.30
C THR A 75 -5.38 -2.79 -16.52
N ARG A 76 -5.38 -2.75 -15.18
CA ARG A 76 -5.54 -3.95 -14.35
C ARG A 76 -6.95 -4.52 -14.48
N SER A 77 -7.08 -5.78 -14.11
CA SER A 77 -8.30 -6.57 -14.26
C SER A 77 -8.42 -7.64 -13.18
N GLY A 78 -9.60 -8.22 -13.07
CA GLY A 78 -9.91 -9.30 -12.15
C GLY A 78 -9.67 -8.90 -10.70
N PRO A 79 -9.03 -9.77 -9.89
CA PRO A 79 -8.86 -9.55 -8.45
C PRO A 79 -8.22 -8.22 -8.04
N ASP A 80 -7.37 -7.62 -8.89
CA ASP A 80 -6.71 -6.35 -8.56
C ASP A 80 -7.70 -5.19 -8.48
N THR A 81 -8.76 -5.21 -9.29
CA THR A 81 -9.81 -4.17 -9.33
C THR A 81 -10.69 -4.17 -8.08
N TRP A 82 -10.69 -5.27 -7.31
CA TRP A 82 -11.48 -5.43 -6.10
C TRP A 82 -10.77 -4.94 -4.83
N ARG A 83 -9.52 -4.48 -4.94
CA ARG A 83 -8.72 -4.02 -3.81
C ARG A 83 -8.96 -2.53 -3.59
N CYS A 84 -9.36 -2.12 -2.39
CA CYS A 84 -9.61 -0.71 -2.07
C CYS A 84 -8.40 0.16 -2.42
N VAL A 85 -7.21 -0.35 -2.13
CA VAL A 85 -5.93 0.31 -2.41
C VAL A 85 -5.67 0.59 -3.89
N GLU A 86 -6.23 -0.17 -4.82
CA GLU A 86 -6.01 0.05 -6.25
C GLU A 86 -6.71 1.34 -6.74
N CYS A 87 -7.85 1.69 -6.14
CA CYS A 87 -8.55 2.94 -6.42
C CYS A 87 -8.07 4.09 -5.51
N HIS A 88 -7.88 3.81 -4.22
CA HIS A 88 -7.68 4.83 -3.18
C HIS A 88 -6.21 5.04 -2.78
N GLY A 89 -5.28 4.23 -3.28
CA GLY A 89 -3.84 4.38 -3.09
C GLY A 89 -3.32 3.87 -1.75
N TRP A 90 -2.02 3.52 -1.71
CA TRP A 90 -1.33 3.13 -0.48
C TRP A 90 -1.11 4.30 0.49
N ASP A 91 -1.06 5.51 -0.05
CA ASP A 91 -1.03 6.77 0.70
C ASP A 91 -2.44 7.30 1.02
N TYR A 92 -3.48 6.54 0.66
CA TYR A 92 -4.88 6.83 0.91
C TYR A 92 -5.42 8.08 0.20
N LYS A 93 -4.67 8.67 -0.73
CA LYS A 93 -5.00 9.94 -1.40
C LYS A 93 -5.51 9.75 -2.83
N GLY A 94 -5.54 8.53 -3.34
CA GLY A 94 -6.08 8.20 -4.67
C GLY A 94 -5.45 9.05 -5.77
N LYS A 95 -6.29 9.66 -6.61
CA LYS A 95 -5.87 10.57 -7.70
C LYS A 95 -5.08 11.81 -7.24
N ASP A 96 -5.20 12.19 -5.97
CA ASP A 96 -4.56 13.40 -5.43
C ASP A 96 -3.22 13.06 -4.72
N GLY A 97 -2.80 11.79 -4.79
CA GLY A 97 -1.62 11.26 -4.11
C GLY A 97 -0.62 10.55 -5.03
N ALA A 98 0.05 9.53 -4.49
CA ALA A 98 1.00 8.68 -5.19
C ALA A 98 0.38 8.00 -6.43
N TYR A 99 -0.94 7.78 -6.44
CA TYR A 99 -1.68 7.24 -7.57
C TYR A 99 -2.29 8.32 -8.46
N GLY A 100 -1.82 9.58 -8.36
CA GLY A 100 -2.24 10.68 -9.22
C GLY A 100 -1.69 10.64 -10.65
N SER A 101 -0.79 9.70 -10.95
CA SER A 101 -0.30 9.42 -12.30
C SER A 101 0.24 7.99 -12.41
N GLY A 102 0.73 7.60 -13.59
CA GLY A 102 1.34 6.30 -13.81
C GLY A 102 0.34 5.16 -13.96
N SER A 103 0.83 3.93 -13.87
CA SER A 103 0.05 2.71 -14.15
C SER A 103 -1.07 2.45 -13.15
N HIS A 104 -1.06 3.08 -11.98
CA HIS A 104 -2.10 2.94 -10.96
C HIS A 104 -3.17 4.03 -11.02
N TYR A 105 -3.00 5.06 -11.86
CA TYR A 105 -3.96 6.16 -11.91
C TYR A 105 -5.33 5.69 -12.39
N THR A 106 -6.35 5.93 -11.57
CA THR A 106 -7.76 5.61 -11.85
C THR A 106 -8.64 6.85 -11.95
N GLY A 107 -8.20 7.99 -11.40
CA GLY A 107 -9.04 9.18 -11.25
C GLY A 107 -10.05 9.10 -10.09
N PHE A 108 -10.06 8.03 -9.29
CA PHE A 108 -10.90 7.95 -8.09
C PHE A 108 -10.32 8.77 -6.92
N PRO A 109 -11.19 9.34 -6.06
CA PRO A 109 -10.73 10.13 -4.92
C PRO A 109 -10.03 9.27 -3.87
N GLY A 110 -9.16 9.89 -3.08
CA GLY A 110 -8.63 9.28 -1.86
C GLY A 110 -9.67 9.13 -0.75
N VAL A 111 -9.28 8.44 0.31
CA VAL A 111 -10.04 8.23 1.55
C VAL A 111 -9.39 8.89 2.78
N PHE A 112 -8.21 9.49 2.63
CA PHE A 112 -7.52 10.19 3.71
C PHE A 112 -8.37 11.33 4.26
N GLY A 113 -8.69 11.30 5.56
CA GLY A 113 -9.50 12.33 6.22
C GLY A 113 -10.97 12.35 5.79
N THR A 114 -11.49 11.27 5.20
CA THR A 114 -12.89 11.18 4.79
C THR A 114 -13.84 11.37 5.98
N GLN A 115 -14.92 12.10 5.74
CA GLN A 115 -16.02 12.31 6.70
C GLN A 115 -17.30 11.55 6.30
N ALA A 116 -17.22 10.72 5.26
CA ALA A 116 -18.34 9.93 4.79
C ALA A 116 -18.71 8.82 5.78
N ASP A 117 -19.97 8.39 5.75
CA ASP A 117 -20.37 7.12 6.36
C ASP A 117 -19.79 5.98 5.52
N VAL A 118 -18.61 5.49 5.93
CA VAL A 118 -17.87 4.44 5.22
C VAL A 118 -18.71 3.18 5.04
N VAL A 119 -19.54 2.81 6.03
CA VAL A 119 -20.36 1.60 5.93
C VAL A 119 -21.46 1.81 4.89
N ALA A 120 -22.11 2.97 4.87
CA ALA A 120 -23.10 3.27 3.82
C ALA A 120 -22.46 3.32 2.42
N VAL A 121 -21.26 3.90 2.28
CA VAL A 121 -20.52 3.94 1.01
C VAL A 121 -20.15 2.53 0.53
N LEU A 122 -19.73 1.65 1.43
CA LEU A 122 -19.46 0.23 1.13
C LEU A 122 -20.73 -0.57 0.82
N LYS A 123 -21.92 -0.05 1.15
CA LYS A 123 -23.23 -0.60 0.76
C LYS A 123 -23.80 0.07 -0.49
N GLY A 124 -22.96 0.79 -1.25
CA GLY A 124 -23.33 1.42 -2.52
C GLY A 124 -24.14 2.72 -2.41
N ALA A 125 -24.20 3.38 -1.25
CA ALA A 125 -25.00 4.59 -1.06
C ALA A 125 -24.57 5.77 -1.96
N THR A 126 -23.28 5.87 -2.28
CA THR A 126 -22.75 6.89 -3.19
C THR A 126 -22.81 6.43 -4.65
N ASP A 127 -22.51 5.16 -4.89
CA ASP A 127 -22.53 4.54 -6.22
C ASP A 127 -22.88 3.05 -6.07
N PRO A 128 -23.92 2.53 -6.75
CA PRO A 128 -24.28 1.11 -6.69
C PRO A 128 -23.17 0.16 -7.14
N GLY A 129 -22.27 0.62 -8.01
CA GLY A 129 -21.09 -0.14 -8.43
C GLY A 129 -20.05 -0.32 -7.33
N HIS A 130 -20.15 0.44 -6.23
CA HIS A 130 -19.30 0.37 -5.04
C HIS A 130 -19.90 -0.48 -3.90
N ASP A 131 -20.86 -1.33 -4.19
CA ASP A 131 -21.51 -2.19 -3.20
C ASP A 131 -20.70 -3.47 -2.92
N PHE A 132 -20.25 -3.61 -1.68
CA PHE A 132 -19.53 -4.77 -1.14
C PHE A 132 -20.42 -5.68 -0.28
N SER A 133 -21.73 -5.41 -0.16
CA SER A 133 -22.65 -6.13 0.74
C SER A 133 -22.75 -7.63 0.47
N ALA A 134 -22.48 -8.06 -0.77
CA ALA A 134 -22.43 -9.47 -1.13
C ALA A 134 -21.14 -10.19 -0.65
N TYR A 135 -20.12 -9.44 -0.25
CA TYR A 135 -18.77 -9.94 -0.01
C TYR A 135 -18.25 -9.67 1.41
N LEU A 136 -18.68 -8.57 2.03
CA LEU A 136 -18.28 -8.17 3.38
C LEU A 136 -19.48 -8.16 4.32
N ASP A 137 -19.32 -8.76 5.49
CA ASP A 137 -20.30 -8.60 6.56
C ASP A 137 -20.20 -7.21 7.20
N GLU A 138 -21.21 -6.86 7.99
CA GLU A 138 -21.27 -5.54 8.61
C GLU A 138 -20.11 -5.29 9.59
N THR A 139 -19.60 -6.34 10.24
CA THR A 139 -18.42 -6.27 11.10
C THR A 139 -17.19 -5.87 10.31
N SER A 140 -16.93 -6.53 9.18
CA SER A 140 -15.80 -6.23 8.30
C SER A 140 -15.88 -4.81 7.73
N MET A 141 -17.07 -4.36 7.35
CA MET A 141 -17.28 -2.98 6.90
C MET A 141 -16.98 -1.96 8.01
N LYS A 142 -17.41 -2.24 9.26
CA LYS A 142 -17.10 -1.41 10.43
C LYS A 142 -15.61 -1.37 10.74
N GLN A 143 -14.89 -2.47 10.53
CA GLN A 143 -13.44 -2.53 10.69
C GLN A 143 -12.71 -1.67 9.65
N VAL A 144 -13.14 -1.72 8.38
CA VAL A 144 -12.63 -0.78 7.36
C VAL A 144 -12.92 0.67 7.78
N ALA A 145 -14.13 0.96 8.25
CA ALA A 145 -14.48 2.30 8.75
C ALA A 145 -13.57 2.74 9.91
N ALA A 146 -13.35 1.89 10.90
CA ALA A 146 -12.44 2.13 12.01
C ALA A 146 -11.01 2.45 11.54
N PHE A 147 -10.51 1.68 10.58
CA PHE A 147 -9.21 1.92 9.97
C PHE A 147 -9.13 3.28 9.27
N LEU A 148 -10.11 3.62 8.43
CA LEU A 148 -10.10 4.90 7.71
C LEU A 148 -10.24 6.11 8.64
N GLN A 149 -10.94 5.96 9.77
CA GLN A 149 -11.18 7.04 10.73
C GLN A 149 -10.02 7.24 11.72
N SER A 150 -9.27 6.20 12.05
CA SER A 150 -8.30 6.24 13.16
C SER A 150 -6.94 5.60 12.88
N GLY A 151 -6.79 4.89 11.76
CA GLY A 151 -5.57 4.20 11.39
C GLY A 151 -4.67 4.98 10.45
N LEU A 152 -5.19 5.97 9.72
CA LEU A 152 -4.46 6.67 8.68
C LEU A 152 -3.51 7.72 9.25
N ILE A 153 -2.32 7.82 8.64
CA ILE A 153 -1.38 8.93 8.85
C ILE A 153 -0.88 9.40 7.48
N ASP A 154 -0.36 10.63 7.42
CA ASP A 154 0.22 11.14 6.19
C ASP A 154 1.68 10.69 6.01
N ASP A 155 1.87 9.52 5.39
CA ASP A 155 3.21 8.98 5.12
C ASP A 155 4.03 9.86 4.14
N SER A 156 3.41 10.81 3.43
CA SER A 156 4.14 11.77 2.59
C SER A 156 4.96 12.77 3.42
N GLU A 157 4.72 12.87 4.73
CA GLU A 157 5.60 13.59 5.66
C GLU A 157 6.97 12.89 5.81
N TYR A 158 7.03 11.57 5.60
CA TYR A 158 8.23 10.75 5.77
C TYR A 158 8.81 10.24 4.46
N ILE A 159 8.16 10.48 3.32
CA ILE A 159 8.63 10.06 2.00
C ILE A 159 8.82 11.30 1.11
N ASP A 160 9.95 11.37 0.43
CA ASP A 160 10.14 12.31 -0.66
C ASP A 160 9.34 11.81 -1.87
N THR A 161 8.34 12.57 -2.30
CA THR A 161 7.37 12.14 -3.31
C THR A 161 7.96 12.02 -4.72
N VAL A 162 9.17 12.54 -4.95
CA VAL A 162 9.84 12.51 -6.25
C VAL A 162 10.84 11.35 -6.30
N THR A 163 11.68 11.22 -5.29
CA THR A 163 12.76 10.22 -5.22
C THR A 163 12.31 8.92 -4.56
N LEU A 164 11.15 8.91 -3.89
CA LEU A 164 10.61 7.82 -3.08
C LEU A 164 11.50 7.42 -1.90
N LYS A 165 12.51 8.23 -1.57
CA LYS A 165 13.40 8.00 -0.43
C LYS A 165 12.77 8.47 0.86
N THR A 166 13.13 7.80 1.95
CA THR A 166 12.74 8.23 3.29
C THR A 166 13.31 9.60 3.66
N LYS A 167 12.52 10.39 4.39
CA LYS A 167 12.89 11.65 5.02
C LYS A 167 12.97 11.44 6.53
N GLY A 168 14.15 11.68 7.11
CA GLY A 168 14.35 11.62 8.56
C GLY A 168 14.36 10.21 9.17
N GLY A 169 14.46 9.15 8.38
CA GLY A 169 14.66 7.78 8.87
C GLY A 169 16.08 7.55 9.40
N ASP A 170 16.20 6.76 10.47
CA ASP A 170 17.48 6.29 11.03
C ASP A 170 17.73 4.84 10.57
N PRO A 171 18.60 4.62 9.57
CA PRO A 171 18.87 3.27 9.06
C PRO A 171 19.60 2.37 10.07
N ALA A 172 20.32 2.92 11.06
CA ALA A 172 20.98 2.09 12.07
C ALA A 172 19.94 1.48 13.02
N LYS A 173 19.01 2.30 13.50
CA LYS A 173 17.85 1.81 14.27
C LYS A 173 16.96 0.89 13.43
N GLY A 174 16.72 1.25 12.17
CA GLY A 174 15.99 0.43 11.21
C GLY A 174 16.57 -0.97 11.04
N LYS A 175 17.90 -1.08 10.95
CA LYS A 175 18.61 -2.36 10.89
C LYS A 175 18.35 -3.21 12.14
N THR A 176 18.43 -2.63 13.34
CA THR A 176 18.14 -3.36 14.58
C THR A 176 16.71 -3.91 14.60
N LEU A 177 15.72 -3.08 14.21
CA LEU A 177 14.32 -3.49 14.14
C LEU A 177 14.09 -4.58 13.07
N TYR A 178 14.70 -4.43 11.90
CA TYR A 178 14.62 -5.39 10.81
C TYR A 178 15.23 -6.74 11.17
N GLU A 179 16.43 -6.77 11.75
CA GLU A 179 17.10 -8.00 12.15
C GLU A 179 16.31 -8.76 13.23
N ALA A 180 15.69 -8.03 14.16
CA ALA A 180 14.89 -8.63 15.22
C ALA A 180 13.55 -9.21 14.73
N ASN A 181 12.91 -8.62 13.71
CA ASN A 181 11.51 -8.93 13.37
C ASN A 181 11.28 -9.42 11.94
N CYS A 182 12.19 -9.15 11.01
CA CYS A 182 11.97 -9.35 9.57
C CYS A 182 12.95 -10.36 8.96
N ALA A 183 14.22 -10.34 9.40
CA ALA A 183 15.31 -11.09 8.77
C ALA A 183 15.14 -12.61 8.83
N SER A 184 14.42 -13.16 9.81
CA SER A 184 14.16 -14.60 9.90
C SER A 184 13.41 -15.14 8.68
N CYS A 185 12.49 -14.35 8.14
CA CYS A 185 11.69 -14.65 6.95
C CYS A 185 12.30 -14.06 5.68
N HIS A 186 12.70 -12.78 5.70
CA HIS A 186 13.16 -12.05 4.53
C HIS A 186 14.66 -12.18 4.23
N GLY A 187 15.46 -12.74 5.15
CA GLY A 187 16.92 -12.79 5.06
C GLY A 187 17.57 -11.47 5.48
N LEU A 188 18.86 -11.49 5.83
CA LEU A 188 19.58 -10.26 6.19
C LEU A 188 19.71 -9.28 5.00
N ASP A 189 19.70 -9.81 3.79
CA ASP A 189 19.74 -9.06 2.53
C ASP A 189 18.35 -8.74 1.95
N GLY A 190 17.27 -9.18 2.61
CA GLY A 190 15.90 -8.95 2.13
C GLY A 190 15.53 -9.73 0.85
N ALA A 191 16.33 -10.72 0.44
CA ALA A 191 16.18 -11.45 -0.81
C ALA A 191 15.66 -12.90 -0.63
N LYS A 192 15.44 -13.37 0.60
CA LYS A 192 14.99 -14.76 0.87
C LYS A 192 13.56 -15.02 0.37
N ILE A 193 12.70 -14.01 0.41
CA ILE A 193 11.34 -14.07 -0.15
C ILE A 193 11.31 -13.18 -1.39
N ILE A 194 10.94 -13.80 -2.52
CA ILE A 194 10.70 -13.08 -3.78
C ILE A 194 9.20 -12.88 -3.92
N PHE A 195 8.79 -11.62 -3.96
CA PHE A 195 7.39 -11.26 -4.17
C PHE A 195 7.10 -11.24 -5.66
N ARG A 196 5.90 -11.66 -6.05
CA ARG A 196 5.37 -11.41 -7.39
C ARG A 196 4.31 -10.32 -7.32
N THR A 197 4.70 -9.12 -7.70
CA THR A 197 3.84 -7.93 -7.67
C THR A 197 3.69 -7.41 -9.08
N GLU A 198 2.45 -7.28 -9.58
CA GLU A 198 2.18 -6.72 -10.92
C GLU A 198 2.96 -7.44 -12.04
N GLY A 199 3.14 -8.76 -11.89
CA GLY A 199 3.87 -9.60 -12.84
C GLY A 199 5.39 -9.54 -12.73
N ILE A 200 5.94 -8.72 -11.81
CA ILE A 200 7.37 -8.54 -11.59
C ILE A 200 7.78 -9.31 -10.32
N ASN A 201 8.93 -9.99 -10.40
CA ASN A 201 9.56 -10.61 -9.24
C ASN A 201 10.45 -9.57 -8.54
N GLU A 202 10.26 -9.36 -7.25
CA GLU A 202 10.92 -8.30 -6.50
C GLU A 202 11.44 -8.80 -5.15
N THR A 203 12.61 -8.30 -4.75
CA THR A 203 13.11 -8.43 -3.37
C THR A 203 12.43 -7.39 -2.48
N LEU A 204 12.64 -7.49 -1.16
CA LEU A 204 12.12 -6.50 -0.24
C LEU A 204 12.77 -5.11 -0.46
N GLY A 205 14.07 -5.08 -0.79
CA GLY A 205 14.77 -3.85 -1.18
C GLY A 205 14.16 -3.19 -2.41
N ALA A 206 13.77 -3.97 -3.43
CA ALA A 206 13.09 -3.45 -4.61
C ALA A 206 11.73 -2.83 -4.26
N VAL A 207 10.91 -3.52 -3.46
CA VAL A 207 9.60 -2.99 -3.02
C VAL A 207 9.76 -1.70 -2.23
N ALA A 208 10.69 -1.64 -1.28
CA ALA A 208 10.95 -0.44 -0.48
C ALA A 208 11.37 0.77 -1.30
N ASN A 209 12.03 0.56 -2.44
CA ASN A 209 12.46 1.62 -3.35
C ASN A 209 11.38 2.01 -4.36
N ARG A 210 10.59 1.06 -4.85
CA ARG A 210 9.55 1.29 -5.87
C ARG A 210 8.23 1.79 -5.30
N ASP A 211 7.84 1.28 -4.13
CA ASP A 211 6.55 1.55 -3.50
C ASP A 211 6.69 1.66 -1.98
N PRO A 212 7.33 2.74 -1.48
CA PRO A 212 7.56 2.93 -0.05
C PRO A 212 6.25 3.08 0.75
N TYR A 213 5.18 3.58 0.13
CA TYR A 213 3.87 3.70 0.79
C TYR A 213 3.27 2.33 1.09
N ARG A 214 3.33 1.40 0.13
CA ARG A 214 2.95 0.01 0.35
C ARG A 214 3.81 -0.65 1.43
N PHE A 215 5.11 -0.39 1.39
CA PHE A 215 6.02 -0.90 2.41
C PHE A 215 5.60 -0.44 3.81
N LEU A 216 5.42 0.87 4.02
CA LEU A 216 5.03 1.40 5.33
C LEU A 216 3.66 0.90 5.79
N HIS A 217 2.67 0.83 4.90
CA HIS A 217 1.37 0.27 5.22
C HIS A 217 1.51 -1.17 5.75
N ARG A 218 2.22 -2.02 5.01
CA ARG A 218 2.32 -3.45 5.33
C ARG A 218 3.22 -3.71 6.54
N THR A 219 4.25 -2.91 6.76
CA THR A 219 5.03 -2.95 8.01
C THR A 219 4.18 -2.55 9.21
N ARG A 220 3.29 -1.55 9.05
CA ARG A 220 2.44 -1.03 10.14
C ARG A 220 1.30 -1.99 10.49
N PHE A 221 0.66 -2.59 9.48
CA PHE A 221 -0.60 -3.32 9.64
C PHE A 221 -0.55 -4.80 9.23
N GLY A 222 0.57 -5.27 8.69
CA GLY A 222 0.73 -6.62 8.19
C GLY A 222 0.34 -6.78 6.72
N VAL A 223 0.33 -8.03 6.26
CA VAL A 223 0.00 -8.41 4.88
C VAL A 223 -1.21 -9.33 4.90
N ALA A 224 -2.27 -8.94 4.18
CA ALA A 224 -3.49 -9.73 4.09
C ALA A 224 -3.22 -11.16 3.61
N GLY A 225 -3.69 -12.15 4.37
CA GLY A 225 -3.52 -13.57 4.08
C GLY A 225 -2.13 -14.14 4.39
N THR A 226 -1.24 -13.40 5.06
CA THR A 226 0.10 -13.87 5.45
C THR A 226 0.36 -13.59 6.93
N GLN A 227 1.08 -14.49 7.60
CA GLN A 227 1.54 -14.28 8.98
C GLN A 227 2.84 -13.47 8.97
N MET A 228 2.74 -12.16 8.71
CA MET A 228 3.84 -11.21 8.84
C MET A 228 3.69 -10.44 10.17
N PRO A 229 4.77 -10.22 10.95
CA PRO A 229 4.70 -9.39 12.15
C PRO A 229 4.14 -8.00 11.87
N ILE A 230 3.30 -7.52 12.78
CA ILE A 230 2.58 -6.24 12.66
C ILE A 230 3.25 -5.22 13.57
N GLY A 231 3.76 -4.12 13.00
CA GLY A 231 4.47 -3.10 13.77
C GLY A 231 3.64 -2.55 14.94
N ARG A 232 2.33 -2.32 14.74
CA ARG A 232 1.44 -1.87 15.83
C ARG A 232 1.38 -2.84 17.00
N ASP A 233 1.35 -4.14 16.73
CA ASP A 233 1.31 -5.18 17.77
C ASP A 233 2.65 -5.30 18.51
N LEU A 234 3.74 -4.90 17.85
CA LEU A 234 5.08 -4.76 18.43
C LEU A 234 5.26 -3.44 19.21
N GLY A 235 4.23 -2.59 19.30
CA GLY A 235 4.30 -1.28 19.95
C GLY A 235 5.08 -0.23 19.16
N TRP A 236 5.30 -0.43 17.87
CA TRP A 236 6.03 0.51 17.02
C TRP A 236 5.23 1.77 16.78
N THR A 237 5.94 2.89 16.81
CA THR A 237 5.48 4.17 16.28
C THR A 237 5.59 4.19 14.76
N PRO A 238 4.92 5.11 14.06
CA PRO A 238 5.16 5.32 12.63
C PRO A 238 6.64 5.54 12.28
N LYS A 239 7.38 6.24 13.16
CA LYS A 239 8.80 6.52 12.96
C LYS A 239 9.65 5.26 12.93
N ASP A 240 9.31 4.24 13.71
CA ASP A 240 10.02 2.95 13.69
C ASP A 240 9.87 2.26 12.33
N GLY A 241 8.69 2.34 11.71
CA GLY A 241 8.47 1.85 10.34
C GLY A 241 9.29 2.63 9.30
N VAL A 242 9.42 3.94 9.47
CA VAL A 242 10.25 4.81 8.60
C VAL A 242 11.74 4.49 8.76
N ASP A 243 12.20 4.21 9.98
CA ASP A 243 13.58 3.78 10.26
C ASP A 243 13.88 2.46 9.53
N VAL A 244 12.97 1.49 9.63
CA VAL A 244 13.07 0.21 8.90
C VAL A 244 13.07 0.43 7.39
N LEU A 245 12.18 1.28 6.86
CA LEU A 245 12.17 1.61 5.44
C LEU A 245 13.51 2.22 4.99
N ALA A 246 14.10 3.12 5.78
CA ALA A 246 15.39 3.74 5.47
C ALA A 246 16.51 2.70 5.36
N TYR A 247 16.52 1.70 6.24
CA TYR A 247 17.47 0.59 6.15
C TYR A 247 17.19 -0.31 4.95
N VAL A 248 15.95 -0.74 4.76
CA VAL A 248 15.57 -1.68 3.69
C VAL A 248 15.79 -1.06 2.30
N GLN A 249 15.69 0.25 2.15
CA GLN A 249 16.05 0.95 0.91
C GLN A 249 17.53 0.83 0.51
N SER A 250 18.41 0.43 1.44
CA SER A 250 19.82 0.13 1.17
C SER A 250 20.10 -1.33 0.81
N LEU A 251 19.11 -2.22 0.96
CA LEU A 251 19.25 -3.64 0.65
C LEU A 251 19.23 -3.88 -0.87
N PRO A 252 19.81 -5.00 -1.34
CA PRO A 252 19.80 -5.36 -2.75
C PRO A 252 18.39 -5.39 -3.35
N THR A 253 18.26 -4.77 -4.52
CA THR A 253 17.05 -4.72 -5.34
C THR A 253 16.99 -5.85 -6.36
N GLY A 254 18.10 -6.57 -6.57
CA GLY A 254 18.21 -7.62 -7.59
C GLY A 254 18.41 -7.07 -9.00
N SER A 255 18.51 -5.74 -9.15
CA SER A 255 18.83 -5.05 -10.41
C SER A 255 20.26 -4.48 -10.42
N GLU A 256 21.04 -4.70 -9.37
CA GLU A 256 22.45 -4.32 -9.33
C GLU A 256 23.22 -5.11 -10.40
N ALA A 257 24.07 -4.42 -11.18
CA ALA A 257 25.01 -5.10 -12.04
C ALA A 257 25.86 -6.05 -11.17
N GLN A 258 25.78 -7.36 -11.44
CA GLN A 258 26.67 -8.32 -10.80
C GLN A 258 28.10 -7.92 -11.14
N GLN A 259 28.79 -7.30 -10.19
CA GLN A 259 30.23 -7.21 -10.25
C GLN A 259 30.73 -8.63 -9.96
N PRO A 260 31.30 -9.36 -10.93
CA PRO A 260 31.70 -10.74 -10.71
C PRO A 260 32.68 -10.78 -9.54
N SER A 261 32.33 -11.51 -8.49
CA SER A 261 33.05 -11.55 -7.23
C SER A 261 34.34 -12.41 -7.28
N ASN A 262 35.01 -12.46 -8.42
CA ASN A 262 36.29 -13.14 -8.63
C ASN A 262 37.07 -12.51 -9.80
N VAL A 263 37.43 -11.22 -9.72
CA VAL A 263 38.53 -10.68 -10.52
C VAL A 263 39.67 -10.40 -9.55
N GLY A 264 40.76 -11.15 -9.71
CA GLY A 264 41.80 -11.38 -8.72
C GLY A 264 42.45 -10.13 -8.11
N GLN A 265 42.93 -10.31 -6.87
CA GLN A 265 43.68 -9.35 -6.07
C GLN A 265 45.11 -9.08 -6.62
N ASP A 266 45.37 -9.45 -7.88
CA ASP A 266 46.71 -9.68 -8.41
C ASP A 266 46.88 -9.18 -9.85
N SER A 267 45.92 -8.46 -10.41
CA SER A 267 46.03 -7.91 -11.76
C SER A 267 45.91 -6.40 -11.74
N GLY A 268 47.07 -5.72 -11.80
CA GLY A 268 47.12 -4.29 -12.05
C GLY A 268 46.35 -3.93 -13.32
N ALA A 269 45.76 -2.73 -13.35
CA ALA A 269 44.96 -2.27 -14.48
C ALA A 269 45.75 -2.34 -15.79
N SER A 270 45.33 -3.22 -16.70
CA SER A 270 45.80 -3.19 -18.09
C SER A 270 45.31 -1.91 -18.75
N PRO A 271 46.14 -1.21 -19.56
CA PRO A 271 45.72 -0.04 -20.30
C PRO A 271 44.52 -0.36 -21.20
N GLN A 272 43.50 0.47 -21.14
CA GLN A 272 42.32 0.39 -22.00
C GLN A 272 42.72 0.66 -23.45
N VAL A 273 42.99 -0.40 -24.23
CA VAL A 273 43.22 -0.31 -25.67
C VAL A 273 41.85 -0.27 -26.35
N GLY A 274 41.31 0.94 -26.55
CA GLY A 274 40.06 1.12 -27.32
C GLY A 274 39.14 2.26 -26.92
N GLY A 275 39.61 3.27 -26.19
CA GLY A 275 38.83 4.48 -25.93
C GLY A 275 38.84 5.46 -27.12
N PRO A 276 37.80 6.31 -27.30
CA PRO A 276 37.84 7.39 -28.27
C PRO A 276 39.07 8.28 -27.99
N PRO A 277 39.73 8.81 -29.04
CA PRO A 277 40.96 9.59 -28.87
C PRO A 277 40.69 10.75 -27.91
N ALA A 278 41.52 10.88 -26.88
CA ALA A 278 41.36 11.90 -25.86
C ALA A 278 41.42 13.30 -26.49
N GLY A 279 40.37 14.10 -26.28
CA GLY A 279 40.27 15.47 -26.78
C GLY A 279 38.89 15.80 -27.35
N VAL A 280 38.55 17.09 -27.33
CA VAL A 280 37.24 17.60 -27.78
C VAL A 280 36.93 17.20 -29.23
N ALA A 281 37.94 17.19 -30.11
CA ALA A 281 37.79 16.75 -31.50
C ALA A 281 37.46 15.25 -31.63
N GLY A 282 38.05 14.41 -30.77
CA GLY A 282 37.76 12.98 -30.74
C GLY A 282 36.33 12.69 -30.29
N GLY A 283 35.89 13.39 -29.23
CA GLY A 283 34.51 13.30 -28.74
C GLY A 283 33.47 13.75 -29.76
N ILE A 284 33.73 14.84 -30.50
CA ILE A 284 32.85 15.34 -31.56
C ILE A 284 32.76 14.33 -32.71
N LEU A 285 33.89 13.76 -33.15
CA LEU A 285 33.90 12.78 -34.24
C LEU A 285 33.13 11.51 -33.87
N THR A 286 33.31 11.00 -32.64
CA THR A 286 32.55 9.85 -32.14
C THR A 286 31.06 10.16 -32.02
N GLY A 287 30.70 11.38 -31.58
CA GLY A 287 29.31 11.84 -31.53
C GLY A 287 28.66 11.93 -32.90
N ILE A 288 29.36 12.46 -33.90
CA ILE A 288 28.86 12.56 -35.29
C ILE A 288 28.70 11.18 -35.91
N LEU A 289 29.65 10.26 -35.72
CA LEU A 289 29.56 8.90 -36.25
C LEU A 289 28.42 8.11 -35.61
N ALA A 290 28.22 8.25 -34.30
CA ALA A 290 27.08 7.64 -33.61
C ALA A 290 25.75 8.22 -34.13
N PHE A 291 25.66 9.55 -34.25
CA PHE A 291 24.47 10.22 -34.78
C PHE A 291 24.16 9.77 -36.21
N LEU A 292 25.15 9.75 -37.12
CA LEU A 292 24.94 9.29 -38.49
C LEU A 292 24.58 7.80 -38.58
N GLY A 293 25.12 6.96 -37.70
CA GLY A 293 24.75 5.55 -37.61
C GLY A 293 23.29 5.35 -37.23
N THR A 294 22.83 6.01 -36.15
CA THR A 294 21.46 5.82 -35.66
C THR A 294 20.42 6.54 -36.51
N PHE A 295 20.71 7.77 -36.95
CA PHE A 295 19.79 8.56 -37.77
C PHE A 295 19.76 8.06 -39.22
N GLY A 296 20.89 7.61 -39.77
CA GLY A 296 20.97 7.06 -41.12
C GLY A 296 20.15 5.79 -41.30
N VAL A 297 20.21 4.87 -40.33
CA VAL A 297 19.39 3.66 -40.34
C VAL A 297 17.89 3.99 -40.20
N SER A 298 17.54 4.95 -39.35
CA SER A 298 16.15 5.38 -39.14
C SER A 298 15.56 6.06 -40.39
N ALA A 299 16.33 6.92 -41.06
CA ALA A 299 15.92 7.58 -42.30
C ALA A 299 15.73 6.57 -43.45
N PHE A 300 16.61 5.56 -43.55
CA PHE A 300 16.49 4.51 -44.56
C PHE A 300 15.22 3.66 -44.36
N PHE A 301 14.88 3.34 -43.11
CA PHE A 301 13.66 2.61 -42.77
C PHE A 301 12.39 3.40 -43.12
N LEU A 302 12.35 4.69 -42.78
CA LEU A 302 11.20 5.55 -43.09
C LEU A 302 11.02 5.74 -44.60
N PHE A 303 12.11 5.94 -45.34
CA PHE A 303 12.06 5.99 -46.80
C PHE A 303 11.55 4.68 -47.41
N GLY A 304 12.03 3.53 -46.90
CA GLY A 304 11.56 2.22 -47.31
C GLY A 304 10.05 2.03 -47.11
N LEU A 305 9.50 2.49 -45.98
CA LEU A 305 8.05 2.44 -45.72
C LEU A 305 7.24 3.31 -46.67
N VAL A 306 7.74 4.50 -47.01
CA VAL A 306 7.07 5.39 -47.97
C VAL A 306 7.05 4.76 -49.37
N VAL A 307 8.17 4.21 -49.83
CA VAL A 307 8.26 3.53 -51.13
C VAL A 307 7.34 2.31 -51.17
N LEU A 308 7.30 1.51 -50.10
CA LEU A 308 6.39 0.36 -49.99
C LEU A 308 4.93 0.82 -50.08
N GLY A 309 4.57 1.90 -49.39
CA GLY A 309 3.24 2.51 -49.47
C GLY A 309 2.86 2.92 -50.89
N PHE A 310 3.76 3.58 -51.61
CA PHE A 310 3.55 3.95 -53.02
C PHE A 310 3.38 2.73 -53.92
N LEU A 311 4.17 1.68 -53.73
CA LEU A 311 4.07 0.43 -54.51
C LEU A 311 2.74 -0.29 -54.26
N VAL A 312 2.27 -0.32 -53.01
CA VAL A 312 0.96 -0.88 -52.65
C VAL A 312 -0.17 -0.07 -53.31
N VAL A 313 -0.13 1.26 -53.23
CA VAL A 313 -1.13 2.12 -53.88
C VAL A 313 -1.11 1.95 -55.40
N TRP A 314 0.06 1.86 -56.02
CA TRP A 314 0.21 1.62 -57.46
C TRP A 314 -0.36 0.25 -57.87
N ALA A 315 -0.05 -0.81 -57.13
CA ALA A 315 -0.55 -2.16 -57.38
C ALA A 315 -2.08 -2.28 -57.20
N LEU A 316 -2.66 -1.52 -56.26
CA LEU A 316 -4.11 -1.44 -56.09
C LEU A 316 -4.79 -0.64 -57.21
N ARG A 317 -4.10 0.37 -57.75
CA ARG A 317 -4.60 1.19 -58.87
C ARG A 317 -4.53 0.47 -60.22
N SER A 318 -3.54 -0.40 -60.44
CA SER A 318 -3.37 -1.16 -61.69
C SER A 318 -4.25 -2.40 -61.81
N ARG A 319 -5.01 -2.73 -60.76
CA ARG A 319 -6.02 -3.81 -60.74
C ARG A 319 -7.46 -3.34 -61.02
N LYS A 320 -7.64 -2.07 -61.40
CA LYS A 320 -8.88 -1.52 -61.98
C LYS A 320 -8.65 -1.24 -63.45
#